data_AF-A0AAE3JC80-F1
#
_entry.id   AF-A0AAE3JC80-F1
#
_cell.length_a   1.000
_cell.length_b   1.000
_cell.length_c   1.000
_cell.angle_alpha   90.00
_cell.angle_beta   90.00
_cell.angle_gamma   90.00
#
_symmetry.space_group_name_H-M   'P 1'
#
loop_
_entity.id
_entity.type
_entity.pdbx_description
1 polymer ?
#
loop_
_entity_poly.entity_id
_entity_poly.type
_entity_poly.pdbx_seq_one_letter_code
_entity_poly.pdbx_strand_id
1 'polypeptide(L)' 'MKEYIENVLAPKLQGDGGWVEFVSYENKKLTLIFRGECSKCLILNRCVDWIAQQIKEAKGETVEITAVRKKPFFWDNV' A
#
# COMPACT_ATOMS: atom_id res chain seq x y z
N MET A 1 -2.23 -11.38 7.04
CA MET A 1 -2.35 -10.10 6.32
C MET A 1 -1.14 -9.87 5.42
N LYS A 2 0.07 -9.93 5.99
CA LYS A 2 1.35 -9.87 5.26
C LYS A 2 1.39 -10.68 3.97
N GLU A 3 1.14 -12.00 4.01
CA GLU A 3 1.20 -12.86 2.81
C GLU A 3 0.20 -12.46 1.70
N TYR A 4 -0.97 -11.96 2.07
CA TYR A 4 -1.95 -11.48 1.09
C TYR A 4 -1.47 -10.18 0.43
N ILE A 5 -0.86 -9.29 1.20
CA ILE A 5 -0.26 -8.06 0.68
C ILE A 5 0.90 -8.41 -0.27
N GLU A 6 1.82 -9.27 0.15
CA GLU A 6 3.04 -9.57 -0.61
C GLU A 6 2.78 -10.45 -1.84
N ASN A 7 1.92 -11.46 -1.74
CA ASN A 7 1.71 -12.42 -2.84
C ASN A 7 0.53 -12.07 -3.75
N VAL A 8 -0.40 -11.21 -3.32
CA VAL A 8 -1.61 -10.89 -4.11
C VAL A 8 -1.68 -9.42 -4.48
N LEU A 9 -1.53 -8.51 -3.51
CA LEU A 9 -1.71 -7.08 -3.78
C LEU A 9 -0.46 -6.42 -4.38
N ALA A 10 0.73 -6.74 -3.86
CA ALA A 10 1.99 -6.21 -4.36
C ALA A 10 2.22 -6.49 -5.85
N PRO A 11 2.05 -7.72 -6.38
CA PRO A 11 2.21 -7.97 -7.81
C PRO A 11 1.16 -7.25 -8.67
N LYS A 12 -0.08 -7.10 -8.19
CA LYS A 12 -1.12 -6.32 -8.90
C LYS A 12 -0.74 -4.85 -8.99
N LEU A 13 -0.27 -4.27 -7.89
CA LEU A 13 0.17 -2.88 -7.82
C LEU A 13 1.44 -2.66 -8.64
N GLN A 14 2.38 -3.62 -8.63
CA GLN A 14 3.56 -3.59 -9.50
C GLN A 14 3.21 -3.65 -10.98
N GLY A 15 2.18 -4.40 -11.37
CA GLY A 15 1.65 -4.38 -12.73
C GLY A 15 1.14 -3.01 -13.18
N ASP A 16 0.67 -2.20 -12.24
CA ASP A 16 0.21 -0.81 -12.45
C ASP A 16 1.36 0.22 -12.37
N GLY A 17 2.61 -0.24 -12.25
CA GLY A 17 3.80 0.61 -12.06
C GLY A 17 4.02 1.07 -10.61
N GLY A 18 3.25 0.52 -9.67
CA GLY A 18 3.30 0.87 -8.26
C GLY A 18 4.21 0.00 -7.40
N TRP A 19 4.68 0.54 -6.28
CA TRP A 19 5.47 -0.23 -5.31
C TRP A 19 4.89 -0.07 -3.91
N VAL A 20 4.51 -1.19 -3.30
CA VAL A 20 3.97 -1.25 -1.94
C VAL A 20 4.72 -2.29 -1.10
N GLU A 21 4.94 -1.97 0.17
CA GLU A 21 5.54 -2.88 1.14
C GLU A 21 4.68 -2.96 2.40
N PHE A 22 4.55 -4.18 2.93
CA PHE A 22 3.91 -4.41 4.22
C PHE A 22 4.84 -3.95 5.36
N VAL A 23 4.32 -3.17 6.31
CA VAL A 23 5.05 -2.78 7.53
C VAL A 23 4.51 -3.52 8.74
N SER A 24 3.26 -3.29 9.07
CA SER A 24 2.63 -3.84 10.27
C SER A 24 1.12 -3.95 10.11
N TYR A 25 0.52 -4.84 10.89
CA TYR A 25 -0.92 -4.98 10.99
C TYR A 25 -1.30 -5.26 12.43
N GLU A 26 -1.90 -4.27 13.10
CA GLU A 26 -2.28 -4.34 14.51
C GLU A 26 -3.59 -3.62 14.74
N ASN A 27 -4.51 -4.19 15.53
CA ASN A 27 -5.80 -3.57 15.86
C ASN A 27 -6.60 -3.09 14.63
N LYS A 28 -6.62 -3.88 13.55
CA LYS A 28 -7.24 -3.53 12.26
C LYS A 28 -6.61 -2.33 11.54
N LYS A 29 -5.46 -1.85 12.00
CA LYS A 29 -4.67 -0.83 11.34
C LYS A 29 -3.56 -1.47 10.53
N LEU A 30 -3.60 -1.29 9.22
CA LEU A 30 -2.63 -1.81 8.27
C LEU A 30 -1.71 -0.68 7.83
N THR A 31 -0.43 -0.78 8.16
CA THR A 31 0.57 0.19 7.72
C THR A 31 1.27 -0.32 6.46
N LEU A 32 1.19 0.46 5.38
CA LEU A 32 1.82 0.16 4.11
C LEU A 32 2.76 1.29 3.70
N ILE A 33 3.95 0.94 3.20
CA ILE A 33 4.87 1.90 2.60
C ILE A 33 4.66 1.91 1.09
N PHE A 34 4.43 3.09 0.53
CA PHE A 34 4.37 3.32 -0.91
C PHE A 34 5.67 4.00 -1.37
N ARG A 35 6.30 3.44 -2.39
CA ARG A 35 7.58 3.92 -2.95
C ARG A 35 7.47 4.30 -4.42
N GLY A 36 8.54 4.90 -4.94
CA GLY A 36 8.64 5.27 -6.35
C GLY A 36 7.55 6.25 -6.77
N GLU A 37 6.89 5.98 -7.88
CA GLU A 37 5.82 6.82 -8.42
C GLU A 37 4.58 6.85 -7.51
N CYS A 38 4.28 5.74 -6.81
CA CYS A 38 3.18 5.72 -5.83
C CYS A 38 3.36 6.73 -4.69
N SER A 39 4.60 7.04 -4.29
CA SER A 39 4.85 8.01 -3.22
C SER A 39 4.42 9.43 -3.61
N LYS A 40 4.45 9.75 -4.92
CA LYS A 40 4.09 11.05 -5.50
C LYS A 40 2.68 11.09 -6.07
N CYS A 41 1.97 9.96 -6.04
CA CYS A 41 0.65 9.86 -6.65
C CYS A 41 -0.39 10.73 -5.92
N LEU A 42 -1.09 11.57 -6.68
CA LEU A 42 -2.17 12.43 -6.18
C LEU A 42 -3.41 11.63 -5.79
N ILE A 43 -3.61 10.47 -6.42
CA ILE A 43 -4.75 9.57 -6.17
C ILE A 43 -4.40 8.42 -5.21
N LEU A 44 -3.38 8.58 -4.36
CA LEU A 44 -2.98 7.55 -3.40
C LEU A 44 -4.16 7.10 -2.51
N ASN A 45 -5.02 8.03 -2.10
CA ASN A 45 -6.22 7.71 -1.31
C ASN A 45 -7.11 6.70 -2.03
N ARG A 46 -7.29 6.83 -3.35
CA ARG A 46 -8.09 5.89 -4.14
C ARG A 46 -7.46 4.50 -4.20
N CYS A 47 -6.13 4.45 -4.27
CA CYS A 47 -5.37 3.19 -4.25
C CYS A 47 -5.52 2.50 -2.89
N VAL A 48 -5.45 3.28 -1.81
CA VAL A 48 -5.66 2.81 -0.44
C VAL A 48 -7.08 2.30 -0.22
N ASP A 49 -8.10 3.04 -0.67
CA ASP A 49 -9.51 2.59 -0.62
C ASP A 49 -9.70 1.28 -1.37
N TRP A 50 -9.13 1.15 -2.57
CA TRP A 50 -9.18 -0.08 -3.34
C TRP A 50 -8.54 -1.26 -2.60
N ILE A 51 -7.38 -1.05 -1.96
CA ILE A 51 -6.72 -2.08 -1.13
C ILE A 51 -7.60 -2.48 0.05
N ALA A 52 -8.21 -1.51 0.75
CA ALA A 52 -9.10 -1.78 1.87
C ALA A 52 -10.33 -2.59 1.40
N GLN A 53 -10.86 -2.27 0.24
CA GLN A 53 -11.97 -3.00 -0.36
C GLN A 53 -11.56 -4.44 -0.72
N GLN A 54 -10.41 -4.64 -1.36
CA GLN A 54 -9.91 -5.98 -1.69
C GLN A 54 -9.71 -6.85 -0.45
N ILE A 55 -9.20 -6.27 0.64
CA ILE A 55 -9.05 -6.99 1.92
C ILE A 55 -10.42 -7.35 2.51
N LYS A 56 -11.39 -6.44 2.41
CA LYS A 56 -12.76 -6.70 2.85
C LYS A 56 -13.43 -7.80 2.03
N GLU A 57 -13.25 -7.81 0.72
CA GLU A 57 -13.81 -8.84 -0.16
C GLU A 57 -13.13 -10.19 0.05
N ALA A 58 -11.80 -10.22 0.23
CA ALA A 58 -11.05 -11.46 0.36
C ALA A 58 -11.10 -12.08 1.77
N LYS A 59 -11.21 -11.27 2.82
CA LYS A 59 -11.15 -11.72 4.23
C LYS A 59 -12.39 -11.40 5.05
N GLY A 60 -13.33 -10.62 4.52
CA GLY A 60 -14.49 -10.13 5.27
C GLY A 60 -14.15 -9.06 6.31
N GLU A 61 -12.92 -8.54 6.31
CA GLU A 61 -12.42 -7.65 7.37
C GLU A 61 -12.27 -6.21 6.87
N THR A 62 -12.79 -5.25 7.63
CA THR A 62 -12.57 -3.82 7.37
C THR A 62 -11.30 -3.39 8.10
N VAL A 63 -10.34 -2.88 7.35
CA VAL A 63 -9.04 -2.41 7.86
C VAL A 63 -8.88 -0.93 7.60
N GLU A 64 -8.29 -0.23 8.56
CA GLU A 64 -7.85 1.16 8.41
C GLU A 64 -6.42 1.16 7.89
N ILE A 65 -6.21 1.72 6.69
CA ILE A 65 -4.90 1.66 6.05
C ILE A 65 -4.16 2.99 6.27
N THR A 66 -2.98 2.90 6.87
CA THR A 66 -2.03 4.01 7.00
C THR A 66 -1.02 3.93 5.88
N ALA A 67 -1.10 4.88 4.93
CA ALA A 67 -0.20 4.96 3.80
C ALA A 67 1.01 5.84 4.10
N VAL A 68 2.16 5.21 4.31
CA VAL A 68 3.44 5.88 4.51
C VAL A 68 4.09 6.12 3.14
N ARG A 69 4.23 7.39 2.75
CA ARG A 69 4.93 7.77 1.52
C ARG A 69 6.42 7.84 1.79
N LYS A 70 7.21 6.92 1.22
CA LYS A 70 8.67 7.00 1.31
C LYS A 70 9.21 7.52 -0.02
N LYS A 71 9.67 8.78 -0.01
CA LYS A 71 10.36 9.36 -1.17
C LYS A 71 11.62 8.52 -1.46
N PRO A 72 11.95 8.26 -2.73
CA PRO A 72 13.22 7.63 -3.06
C PRO A 72 14.36 8.54 -2.58
N PHE A 73 15.29 7.95 -1.85
CA PHE A 73 16.43 8.60 -1.18
C PHE A 73 17.39 9.33 -2.14
N PHE A 74 17.18 9.21 -3.46
CA PHE A 74 18.05 9.74 -4.51
C PHE A 74 17.78 11.21 -4.90
N TRP A 75 16.84 11.91 -4.25
CA TRP A 75 16.52 13.32 -4.53
C TRP A 75 16.42 14.19 -3.26
N ASP A 76 17.15 13.85 -2.19
CA ASP A 76 17.34 14.75 -1.03
C ASP A 76 18.54 15.71 -1.20
N ASN A 77 19.15 15.79 -2.40
CA ASN A 77 20.21 16.74 -2.70
C ASN A 77 20.01 17.41 -4.07
N VAL A 78 19.02 18.30 -4.20
CA VAL A 78 19.12 19.54 -5.02
C VAL A 78 18.32 20.63 -4.34
#